data_AF-A0A136LEB0-F1
#
_entry.id   AF-A0A136LEB0-F1
#
_cell.length_a   1.000
_cell.length_b   1.000
_cell.length_c   1.000
_cell.angle_alpha   90.00
_cell.angle_beta   90.00
_cell.angle_gamma   90.00
#
_symmetry.space_group_name_H-M   'P 1'
#
loop_
_entity.id
_entity.type
_entity.pdbx_description
1 polymer ?
#
loop_
_entity_poly.entity_id
_entity_poly.type
_entity_poly.pdbx_seq_one_letter_code
_entity_poly.pdbx_strand_id
1 'polypeptide(L)'
;MTDWVGEVRFLAGGMPVIVGGKGPNTYTDRSAVLLIDLGGDDSYSGRHGAGPGYASVLIDVSGNDTYHVPDLSLGAGLLGIGFAYDLAGDDIYRGKSLCLGAGLAGVGCSSTNLATTRIRRAR
;
A
#
# COMPACT_ATOMS: atom_id res chain seq x y z
N MET A 1 -1.05 19.99 17.47
CA MET A 1 -1.52 18.59 17.48
C MET A 1 -0.30 17.73 17.80
N THR A 2 -0.41 16.80 18.73
CA THR A 2 0.66 15.84 19.04
C THR A 2 0.77 14.81 17.92
N ASP A 3 1.99 14.44 17.55
CA ASP A 3 2.23 13.33 16.63
C ASP A 3 1.80 12.02 17.30
N TRP A 4 0.77 11.38 16.75
CA TRP A 4 0.29 10.08 17.20
C TRP A 4 1.09 8.98 16.51
N VAL A 5 1.63 8.03 17.28
CA VAL A 5 2.53 6.96 16.79
C VAL A 5 1.91 5.56 16.91
N GLY A 6 0.62 5.47 17.22
CA GLY A 6 -0.07 4.19 17.38
C GLY A 6 -0.49 3.56 16.06
N GLU A 7 -1.16 2.40 16.14
CA GLU A 7 -1.91 1.81 15.03
C GLU A 7 -3.35 1.55 15.52
N VAL A 8 -4.33 1.84 14.67
CA VAL A 8 -5.72 1.43 14.87
C VAL A 8 -6.07 0.41 13.80
N ARG A 9 -6.62 -0.72 14.25
CA ARG A 9 -7.08 -1.80 13.38
C ARG A 9 -8.46 -2.27 13.80
N PHE A 10 -9.36 -2.40 12.84
CA PHE A 10 -10.69 -2.96 13.04
C PHE A 10 -11.19 -3.66 11.79
N LEU A 11 -12.34 -4.34 11.89
CA LEU A 11 -12.98 -5.01 10.77
C LEU A 11 -14.20 -4.21 10.31
N ALA A 12 -14.32 -3.98 9.00
CA ALA A 12 -15.51 -3.46 8.35
C ALA A 12 -16.04 -4.53 7.40
N GLY A 13 -17.26 -5.04 7.65
CA GLY A 13 -17.81 -6.16 6.87
C GLY A 13 -16.95 -7.44 6.92
N GLY A 14 -16.19 -7.63 7.99
CA GLY A 14 -15.25 -8.74 8.15
C GLY A 14 -13.88 -8.53 7.52
N MET A 15 -13.64 -7.39 6.87
CA MET A 15 -12.37 -7.08 6.21
C MET A 15 -11.54 -6.06 6.99
N PRO A 16 -10.20 -6.18 7.05
CA PRO A 16 -9.36 -5.26 7.81
C PRO A 16 -9.37 -3.83 7.27
N VAL A 17 -9.50 -2.88 8.21
CA VAL A 17 -9.22 -1.46 8.03
C VAL A 17 -8.13 -1.07 9.02
N ILE A 18 -7.10 -0.39 8.53
CA ILE A 18 -5.87 -0.08 9.27
C ILE A 18 -5.57 1.41 9.11
N VAL A 19 -5.23 2.06 10.23
CA VAL A 19 -4.68 3.42 10.26
C VAL A 19 -3.40 3.42 11.09
N GLY A 20 -2.28 3.72 10.43
CA GLY A 20 -0.96 3.93 11.02
C GLY A 20 -0.75 5.34 11.52
N GLY A 21 0.12 5.48 12.53
CA GLY A 21 0.53 6.75 13.09
C GLY A 21 1.68 7.36 12.30
N LYS A 22 2.50 8.18 12.97
CA LYS A 22 3.74 8.77 12.44
C LYS A 22 5.01 8.02 12.87
N GLY A 23 4.83 6.83 13.46
CA GLY A 23 5.92 6.01 13.97
C GLY A 23 6.37 5.01 12.91
N PRO A 24 7.48 4.29 13.11
CA PRO A 24 7.84 3.18 12.24
C PRO A 24 6.86 2.02 12.42
N ASN A 25 6.22 1.61 11.32
CA ASN A 25 5.22 0.57 11.25
C ASN A 25 5.66 -0.58 10.32
N THR A 26 5.04 -1.75 10.47
CA THR A 26 5.28 -2.91 9.61
C THR A 26 3.97 -3.55 9.20
N TYR A 27 3.68 -3.50 7.90
CA TYR A 27 2.43 -3.95 7.32
C TYR A 27 2.59 -5.24 6.51
N THR A 28 2.02 -6.32 7.05
CA THR A 28 2.07 -7.67 6.46
C THR A 28 0.71 -8.18 5.97
N ASP A 29 -0.35 -7.39 6.16
CA ASP A 29 -1.73 -7.75 5.79
C ASP A 29 -1.87 -8.04 4.29
N ARG A 30 -2.76 -8.97 3.93
CA ARG A 30 -2.99 -9.38 2.53
C ARG A 30 -4.42 -9.16 2.04
N SER A 31 -5.25 -8.57 2.88
CA SER A 31 -6.70 -8.48 2.73
C SER A 31 -7.27 -7.14 3.19
N ALA A 32 -6.43 -6.22 3.64
CA ALA A 32 -6.87 -4.90 4.05
C ALA A 32 -7.60 -4.21 2.89
N VAL A 33 -8.83 -3.78 3.15
CA VAL A 33 -9.61 -2.98 2.19
C VAL A 33 -9.24 -1.50 2.26
N LEU A 34 -8.70 -1.07 3.40
CA LEU A 34 -8.16 0.25 3.59
C LEU A 34 -6.96 0.19 4.53
N LEU A 35 -5.83 0.72 4.07
CA LEU A 35 -4.65 1.03 4.86
C LEU A 35 -4.31 2.50 4.61
N ILE A 36 -4.31 3.30 5.68
CA ILE A 36 -3.81 4.68 5.66
C ILE A 36 -2.63 4.75 6.61
N ASP A 37 -1.45 5.09 6.13
CA ASP A 37 -0.32 5.46 6.98
C ASP A 37 -0.14 6.99 6.98
N LEU A 38 0.06 7.56 8.17
CA LEU A 38 0.14 9.01 8.37
C LEU A 38 1.59 9.52 8.40
N GLY A 39 2.55 8.61 8.56
CA GLY A 39 3.95 8.77 8.24
C GLY A 39 4.87 7.85 9.03
N GLY A 40 6.17 7.90 8.77
CA GLY A 40 7.12 6.98 9.40
C GLY A 40 8.18 6.56 8.42
N ASP A 41 9.10 5.69 8.82
CA ASP A 41 9.92 4.96 7.85
C ASP A 41 9.50 3.48 8.00
N ASP A 42 8.64 3.04 7.09
CA ASP A 42 7.82 1.84 7.24
C ASP A 42 8.22 0.70 6.32
N SER A 43 7.74 -0.50 6.66
CA SER A 43 7.95 -1.70 5.86
C SER A 43 6.65 -2.37 5.46
N TYR A 44 6.49 -2.56 4.15
CA TYR A 44 5.31 -3.19 3.55
C TYR A 44 5.71 -4.49 2.86
N SER A 45 5.22 -5.63 3.36
CA SER A 45 5.49 -6.97 2.76
C SER A 45 4.24 -7.81 2.50
N GLY A 46 3.08 -7.25 2.80
CA GLY A 46 1.77 -7.79 2.49
C GLY A 46 1.28 -7.46 1.09
N ARG A 47 -0.02 -7.66 0.86
CA ARG A 47 -0.71 -7.26 -0.36
C ARG A 47 -1.56 -6.04 -0.04
N HIS A 48 -1.09 -4.89 -0.51
CA HIS A 48 -1.63 -3.58 -0.13
C HIS A 48 -2.19 -2.85 -1.34
N GLY A 49 -3.31 -2.15 -1.16
CA GLY A 49 -3.96 -1.40 -2.23
C GLY A 49 -4.29 -2.25 -3.46
N ALA A 50 -4.58 -3.53 -3.28
CA ALA A 50 -4.83 -4.47 -4.38
C ALA A 50 -6.15 -5.21 -4.22
N GLY A 51 -6.92 -5.27 -5.31
CA GLY A 51 -8.29 -5.78 -5.31
C GLY A 51 -8.47 -7.07 -6.08
N PRO A 52 -8.19 -8.25 -5.49
CA PRO A 52 -8.60 -9.56 -6.01
C PRO A 52 -10.06 -9.86 -5.65
N GLY A 53 -11.01 -9.51 -6.52
CA GLY A 53 -12.44 -9.75 -6.29
C GLY A 53 -13.11 -8.79 -5.29
N TYR A 54 -12.39 -7.76 -4.82
CA TYR A 54 -12.89 -6.70 -3.95
C TYR A 54 -12.15 -5.38 -4.21
N ALA A 55 -12.51 -4.31 -3.49
CA ALA A 55 -11.81 -3.02 -3.54
C ALA A 55 -10.81 -2.88 -2.39
N SER A 56 -9.58 -2.45 -2.68
CA SER A 56 -8.54 -2.20 -1.67
C SER A 56 -7.79 -0.91 -1.97
N VAL A 57 -7.57 -0.12 -0.92
CA VAL A 57 -6.94 1.19 -0.97
C VAL A 57 -5.74 1.22 -0.01
N LEU A 58 -4.59 1.66 -0.53
CA LEU A 58 -3.42 2.06 0.25
C LEU A 58 -3.21 3.57 0.06
N ILE A 59 -3.06 4.29 1.17
CA ILE A 59 -2.60 5.69 1.19
C ILE A 59 -1.44 5.78 2.15
N ASP A 60 -0.30 6.27 1.67
CA ASP A 60 0.88 6.57 2.49
C ASP A 60 1.21 8.05 2.36
N VAL A 61 1.22 8.76 3.48
CA VAL A 61 1.26 10.23 3.51
C VAL A 61 2.68 10.78 3.46
N SER A 62 3.62 10.19 4.22
CA SER A 62 4.97 10.73 4.31
C SER A 62 5.95 9.76 4.96
N GLY A 63 7.08 9.46 4.34
CA GLY A 63 8.04 8.56 4.94
C GLY A 63 9.22 8.29 4.05
N ASN A 64 10.15 7.43 4.47
CA ASN A 64 11.05 6.77 3.52
C ASN A 64 10.85 5.26 3.63
N ASP A 65 9.90 4.78 2.85
CA ASP A 65 9.29 3.49 3.05
C ASP A 65 9.87 2.43 2.12
N THR A 66 9.74 1.19 2.57
CA THR A 66 10.23 0.04 1.84
C THR A 66 9.10 -0.93 1.54
N TYR A 67 8.78 -1.03 0.25
CA TYR A 67 7.74 -1.90 -0.28
C TYR A 67 8.34 -3.15 -0.93
N HIS A 68 8.21 -4.30 -0.28
CA HIS A 68 8.64 -5.61 -0.79
C HIS A 68 7.42 -6.53 -0.91
N VAL A 69 6.64 -6.31 -1.95
CA VAL A 69 5.29 -6.86 -2.07
C VAL A 69 5.23 -8.06 -3.03
N PRO A 70 4.30 -9.03 -2.80
CA PRO A 70 4.09 -10.14 -3.70
C PRO A 70 3.37 -9.68 -4.99
N ASP A 71 3.11 -10.61 -5.91
CA ASP A 71 2.30 -10.35 -7.10
C ASP A 71 0.93 -9.77 -6.71
N LEU A 72 0.32 -9.00 -7.63
CA LEU A 72 -0.97 -8.36 -7.43
C LEU A 72 -1.00 -7.48 -6.17
N SER A 73 -0.18 -6.43 -6.16
CA SER A 73 -0.04 -5.50 -5.05
C SER A 73 0.13 -4.07 -5.57
N LEU A 74 -0.02 -3.08 -4.69
CA LEU A 74 0.20 -1.66 -4.98
C LEU A 74 -0.61 -1.19 -6.18
N GLY A 75 -1.89 -0.95 -5.96
CA GLY A 75 -2.79 -0.45 -6.99
C GLY A 75 -3.24 -1.48 -8.01
N ALA A 76 -3.01 -2.78 -7.78
CA ALA A 76 -3.36 -3.81 -8.77
C ALA A 76 -4.80 -4.29 -8.62
N GLY A 77 -5.56 -4.35 -9.71
CA GLY A 77 -6.95 -4.84 -9.72
C GLY A 77 -7.09 -6.16 -10.50
N LEU A 78 -7.60 -7.21 -9.86
CA LEU A 78 -7.93 -8.49 -10.49
C LEU A 78 -9.38 -8.85 -10.19
N LEU A 79 -10.28 -8.70 -11.16
CA LEU A 79 -11.73 -8.83 -10.93
C LEU A 79 -12.23 -7.90 -9.79
N GLY A 80 -11.52 -6.80 -9.54
CA GLY A 80 -11.74 -5.88 -8.43
C GLY A 80 -11.03 -4.55 -8.67
N ILE A 81 -10.90 -3.75 -7.62
CA ILE A 81 -10.30 -2.40 -7.67
C ILE A 81 -9.09 -2.36 -6.75
N GLY A 82 -7.92 -2.07 -7.31
CA GLY A 82 -6.72 -1.75 -6.54
C GLY A 82 -6.36 -0.28 -6.69
N PHE A 83 -6.12 0.40 -5.57
CA PHE A 83 -5.60 1.76 -5.56
C PHE A 83 -4.47 1.88 -4.54
N ALA A 84 -3.35 2.46 -4.95
CA ALA A 84 -2.26 2.82 -4.06
C ALA A 84 -1.78 4.25 -4.35
N TYR A 85 -1.66 5.07 -3.32
CA TYR A 85 -1.13 6.43 -3.44
C TYR A 85 -0.14 6.72 -2.34
N ASP A 86 1.08 7.01 -2.75
CA ASP A 86 2.18 7.45 -1.90
C ASP A 86 2.48 8.93 -2.24
N LEU A 87 2.39 9.78 -1.22
CA LEU A 87 2.36 11.24 -1.37
C LEU A 87 3.75 11.87 -1.25
N ALA A 88 4.62 11.38 -0.37
CA ALA A 88 5.90 12.03 -0.07
C ALA A 88 6.90 11.04 0.53
N GLY A 89 8.15 11.12 0.06
CA GLY A 89 9.19 10.22 0.53
C GLY A 89 10.23 9.87 -0.52
N ASP A 90 11.32 9.24 -0.06
CA ASP A 90 12.33 8.59 -0.89
C ASP A 90 12.18 7.06 -0.84
N ASP A 91 11.09 6.56 -1.42
CA ASP A 91 10.66 5.17 -1.20
C ASP A 91 11.27 4.17 -2.18
N ILE A 92 11.38 2.93 -1.70
CA ILE A 92 11.92 1.82 -2.47
C ILE A 92 10.83 0.79 -2.74
N TYR A 93 10.55 0.58 -4.03
CA TYR A 93 9.54 -0.36 -4.50
C TYR A 93 10.15 -1.61 -5.13
N ARG A 94 9.81 -2.77 -4.58
CA ARG A 94 10.14 -4.11 -5.07
C ARG A 94 8.87 -4.94 -5.17
N GLY A 95 8.28 -4.95 -6.35
CA GLY A 95 7.15 -5.81 -6.70
C GLY A 95 7.55 -6.93 -7.64
N LYS A 96 6.71 -7.98 -7.68
CA LYS A 96 6.79 -9.04 -8.69
C LYS A 96 5.86 -8.71 -9.87
N SER A 97 5.09 -9.67 -10.38
CA SER A 97 4.16 -9.51 -11.49
C SER A 97 2.89 -8.76 -11.06
N LEU A 98 2.23 -8.09 -12.01
CA LEU A 98 0.94 -7.41 -11.79
C LEU A 98 0.95 -6.45 -10.59
N CYS A 99 1.95 -5.56 -10.50
CA CYS A 99 2.02 -4.54 -9.46
C CYS A 99 1.98 -3.13 -10.06
N LEU A 100 1.86 -2.10 -9.22
CA LEU A 100 1.97 -0.68 -9.59
C LEU A 100 0.90 -0.25 -10.61
N GLY A 101 -0.37 -0.40 -10.23
CA GLY A 101 -1.48 0.04 -11.06
C GLY A 101 -1.90 -0.94 -12.15
N ALA A 102 -1.36 -2.17 -12.16
CA ALA A 102 -1.74 -3.19 -13.14
C ALA A 102 -3.18 -3.68 -12.95
N GLY A 103 -4.00 -3.60 -13.99
CA GLY A 103 -5.37 -4.16 -14.02
C GLY A 103 -5.47 -5.39 -14.93
N LEU A 104 -6.02 -6.50 -14.42
CA LEU A 104 -6.46 -7.64 -15.22
C LEU A 104 -7.94 -7.90 -14.93
N ALA A 105 -8.80 -7.59 -15.90
CA ALA A 105 -10.25 -7.67 -15.72
C ALA A 105 -10.76 -6.90 -14.46
N GLY A 106 -10.09 -5.81 -14.12
CA GLY A 106 -10.35 -4.91 -12.98
C GLY A 106 -9.70 -3.55 -13.21
N VAL A 107 -9.82 -2.63 -12.24
CA VAL A 107 -9.19 -1.30 -12.32
C VAL A 107 -7.99 -1.25 -11.38
N GLY A 108 -6.84 -0.86 -11.92
CA GLY A 108 -5.64 -0.60 -11.15
C GLY A 108 -5.17 0.84 -11.31
N CYS A 109 -4.74 1.46 -10.21
CA CYS A 109 -4.12 2.77 -10.23
C CYS A 109 -3.04 2.87 -9.16
N SER A 110 -1.88 3.38 -9.56
CA SER A 110 -0.84 3.81 -8.63
C SER A 110 -0.30 5.16 -9.02
N SER A 111 -0.08 6.00 -8.01
CA SER A 111 0.68 7.23 -8.16
C SER A 111 1.77 7.24 -7.08
N THR A 112 2.99 7.54 -7.50
CA THR A 112 4.13 7.78 -6.62
C THR A 112 4.82 9.07 -7.07
N ASN A 113 5.50 9.77 -6.17
CA ASN A 113 6.24 10.97 -6.54
C ASN A 113 7.54 10.60 -7.29
N LEU A 114 7.48 10.61 -8.62
CA LEU A 114 8.57 10.17 -9.52
C LEU A 114 9.92 10.91 -9.34
N ALA A 115 9.95 12.06 -8.67
CA ALA A 115 11.19 12.79 -8.42
C ALA A 115 12.15 12.07 -7.46
N THR A 116 11.63 11.16 -6.62
CA THR A 116 12.37 10.53 -5.50
C THR A 116 12.24 9.00 -5.44
N THR A 117 11.33 8.40 -6.20
CA THR A 117 11.06 6.96 -6.16
C THR A 117 12.12 6.07 -6.84
N ARG A 118 12.50 4.94 -6.22
CA ARG A 118 13.30 3.87 -6.85
C ARG A 118 12.49 2.58 -7.06
N ILE A 119 12.03 2.33 -8.29
CA ILE A 119 11.33 1.09 -8.67
C ILE A 119 12.34 0.04 -9.16
N ARG A 120 12.31 -1.16 -8.59
CA ARG A 120 13.07 -2.33 -9.05
C ARG A 120 12.14 -3.51 -9.32
N ARG A 121 12.27 -4.15 -10.49
CA ARG A 121 11.67 -5.48 -10.70
C ARG A 121 12.44 -6.51 -9.88
N ALA A 122 11.71 -7.31 -9.09
CA ALA A 122 12.27 -8.52 -8.50
C ALA A 122 12.59 -9.53 -9.63
N ARG A 123 13.76 -10.18 -9.55
CA ARG A 123 14.16 -11.25 -10.48
C ARG A 123 13.39 -12.54 -10.20
#